data_AF-A0A379XPR3-F1
#
_entry.id   AF-A0A379XPR3-F1
#
_cell.length_a   1.000
_cell.length_b   1.000
_cell.length_c   1.000
_cell.angle_alpha   90.00
_cell.angle_beta   90.00
_cell.angle_gamma   90.00
#
_symmetry.space_group_name_H-M   'P 1'
#
loop_
_entity.id
_entity.type
_entity.pdbx_description
1 polymer ?
#
loop_
_entity_poly.entity_id
_entity_poly.type
_entity_poly.pdbx_seq_one_letter_code
_entity_poly.pdbx_strand_id
1 'polypeptide(L)'
;MTFKDFDAEEKLFLRRVIVAFGVVVVCFGILIFNLYNLQIRQHHYYTTRSNENDIKMLPVAPTRGIIYDRNGIPLVRNVTWYDIAVTPYKIADMDALLKQLTPIVDLSPDDIADFRHALKSSSRYRPVVLKNALTDVEIARFAVNQFHFNGVTINSYQDRQYPYGAELAHVLGYVSKINDNDLKALDQKGLTENYAADHNIGKQGIERYYENDLHGKTGYQEVEVDNHGRIVRLLKDVPPIAGKNIHLTLDLHLQEYIESLLAGQRAAVLVEDPHDGSVLAMVSMPSYDPNPFVKGISYQDYGKLLHDKNLPLINRVTQGLYPPASTVKPYMAMSALLSGIITPQTTFFGAPTWTLPGTQRHYRDWKKNRTRYAGCH
;
A
#
# COMPACT_ATOMS: atom_id res chain seq x y z
N MET A 1 83.85 22.02 54.99
CA MET A 1 82.90 21.00 55.45
C MET A 1 81.51 21.62 55.53
N THR A 2 80.70 21.40 54.50
CA THR A 2 79.25 21.68 54.53
C THR A 2 78.58 20.34 54.81
N PHE A 3 78.15 20.13 56.05
CA PHE A 3 77.39 18.94 56.41
C PHE A 3 76.04 19.01 55.66
N LYS A 4 75.84 18.08 54.71
CA LYS A 4 74.54 17.86 54.09
C LYS A 4 73.60 17.33 55.17
N ASP A 5 72.53 18.05 55.42
CA ASP A 5 71.58 17.77 56.48
C ASP A 5 70.55 16.75 55.97
N PHE A 6 70.91 15.47 56.01
CA PHE A 6 70.12 14.36 55.47
C PHE A 6 68.72 14.25 56.10
N ASP A 7 68.58 14.61 57.38
CA ASP A 7 67.31 14.63 58.12
C ASP A 7 66.31 15.66 57.55
N ALA A 8 66.80 16.78 57.03
CA ALA A 8 65.95 17.82 56.45
C ALA A 8 65.44 17.44 55.05
N GLU A 9 66.28 16.78 54.24
CA GLU A 9 65.90 16.25 52.92
C GLU A 9 64.91 15.08 53.05
N GLU A 10 65.10 14.19 54.02
CA GLU A 10 64.21 13.05 54.28
C GLU A 10 62.82 13.51 54.74
N LYS A 11 62.74 14.49 55.64
CA LYS A 11 61.47 15.10 56.07
C LYS A 11 60.75 15.83 54.93
N LEU A 12 61.49 16.51 54.04
CA LEU A 12 60.92 17.15 52.86
C LEU A 12 60.39 16.13 51.86
N PHE A 13 61.08 15.01 51.66
CA PHE A 13 60.65 13.92 50.80
C PHE A 13 59.40 13.23 51.37
N LEU A 14 59.40 12.84 52.64
CA LEU A 14 58.24 12.25 53.34
C LEU A 14 57.02 13.16 53.28
N ARG A 15 57.19 14.47 53.48
CA ARG A 15 56.09 15.44 53.37
C ARG A 15 55.50 15.49 51.95
N ARG A 16 56.34 15.44 50.91
CA ARG A 16 55.87 15.39 49.51
C ARG A 16 55.13 14.10 49.20
N VAL A 17 55.61 12.96 49.70
CA VAL A 17 54.96 11.65 49.53
C VAL A 17 53.60 11.63 50.24
N ILE A 18 53.51 12.15 51.46
CA ILE A 18 52.25 12.22 52.21
C ILE A 18 51.24 13.14 51.52
N VAL A 19 51.69 14.30 51.01
CA VAL A 19 50.82 15.21 50.24
C VAL A 19 50.35 14.56 48.94
N ALA A 20 51.24 13.92 48.19
CA ALA A 20 50.88 13.21 46.96
C ALA A 20 49.90 12.05 47.24
N PHE A 21 50.12 11.28 48.31
CA PHE A 21 49.21 10.23 48.75
C PHE A 21 47.85 10.79 49.15
N GLY A 22 47.81 11.90 49.88
CA GLY A 22 46.57 12.60 50.23
C GLY A 22 45.78 13.04 48.99
N VAL A 23 46.46 13.58 47.97
CA VAL A 23 45.82 13.95 46.69
C VAL A 23 45.25 12.71 45.98
N VAL A 24 45.99 11.59 45.95
CA VAL A 24 45.51 10.34 45.36
C VAL A 24 44.26 9.82 46.09
N VAL A 25 44.27 9.83 47.43
CA VAL A 25 43.12 9.41 48.25
C VAL A 25 41.90 10.28 47.99
N VAL A 26 42.07 11.60 47.87
CA VAL A 26 40.98 12.52 47.53
C VAL A 26 40.43 12.23 46.14
N CYS A 27 41.28 12.02 45.14
CA CYS A 27 40.85 11.66 43.78
C CYS A 27 40.07 10.34 43.75
N PHE A 28 40.54 9.31 44.47
CA PHE A 28 39.81 8.05 44.60
C PHE A 28 38.49 8.21 45.37
N GLY A 29 38.45 9.07 46.39
CA GLY A 29 37.22 9.41 47.10
C GLY A 29 36.17 10.06 46.19
N ILE A 30 36.61 10.98 45.32
CA ILE A 30 35.74 11.60 44.30
C ILE A 30 35.22 10.55 43.32
N LEU A 31 36.08 9.62 42.86
CA LEU A 31 35.67 8.53 41.97
C LEU A 31 34.63 7.63 42.63
N ILE A 32 34.87 7.19 43.87
CA ILE A 32 33.94 6.33 44.62
C ILE A 32 32.61 7.04 44.85
N PHE A 33 32.63 8.32 45.21
CA PHE A 33 31.41 9.11 45.37
C PHE A 33 30.62 9.23 44.06
N ASN A 34 31.32 9.47 42.95
CA ASN A 34 30.69 9.54 41.63
C ASN A 34 30.09 8.18 41.21
N LEU A 35 30.80 7.09 41.52
CA LEU A 35 30.37 5.72 41.26
C LEU A 35 29.13 5.36 42.09
N TYR A 36 29.10 5.74 43.37
CA TYR A 36 27.93 5.62 44.24
C TYR A 36 26.73 6.40 43.69
N ASN A 37 26.96 7.65 43.24
CA ASN A 37 25.90 8.48 42.66
C ASN A 37 25.31 7.83 41.39
N LEU A 38 26.16 7.28 40.52
CA LEU A 38 25.74 6.61 39.30
C LEU A 38 25.00 5.29 39.59
N GLN A 39 25.57 4.43 40.44
CA GLN A 39 25.08 3.07 40.66
C GLN A 39 23.91 2.96 41.63
N ILE A 40 23.76 3.88 42.60
CA ILE A 40 22.73 3.77 43.64
C ILE A 40 21.65 4.84 43.46
N ARG A 41 22.02 6.11 43.30
CA ARG A 41 21.01 7.19 43.16
C ARG A 41 20.34 7.20 41.80
N GLN A 42 21.09 6.90 40.73
CA GLN A 42 20.58 6.92 39.36
C GLN A 42 20.36 5.52 38.78
N HIS A 43 20.42 4.45 39.60
CA HIS A 43 20.21 3.08 39.16
C HIS A 43 18.92 2.95 38.34
N HIS A 44 17.80 3.40 38.91
CA HIS A 44 16.50 3.29 38.29
C HIS A 44 16.40 4.12 37.00
N TYR A 45 17.09 5.26 36.92
CA TYR A 45 17.13 6.11 35.74
C TYR A 45 17.92 5.47 34.58
N TYR A 46 19.07 4.83 34.87
CA TYR A 46 19.88 4.15 33.86
C TYR A 46 19.35 2.78 33.48
N THR A 47 18.75 2.02 34.40
CA THR A 47 18.10 0.74 34.09
C THR A 47 16.85 0.96 33.22
N THR A 48 16.03 2.00 33.50
CA THR A 48 14.91 2.36 32.61
C THR A 48 15.40 2.80 31.24
N ARG A 49 16.48 3.59 31.15
CA ARG A 49 17.07 3.94 29.83
C ARG A 49 17.71 2.77 29.08
N SER A 50 18.27 1.79 29.78
CA SER A 50 18.74 0.55 29.14
C SER A 50 17.57 -0.21 28.55
N ASN A 51 16.51 -0.41 29.35
CA ASN A 51 15.30 -1.09 28.91
C ASN A 51 14.61 -0.32 27.76
N GLU A 52 14.56 1.01 27.78
CA GLU A 52 14.00 1.82 26.69
C GLU A 52 14.81 1.71 25.39
N ASN A 53 16.12 1.48 25.47
CA ASN A 53 16.96 1.26 24.28
C ASN A 53 16.82 -0.18 23.74
N ASP A 54 16.49 -1.14 24.61
CA ASP A 54 16.37 -2.55 24.27
C ASP A 54 14.95 -2.94 23.82
N ILE A 55 13.93 -2.11 24.07
CA ILE A 55 12.55 -2.37 23.62
C ILE A 55 12.29 -1.72 22.26
N LYS A 56 11.91 -2.53 21.27
CA LYS A 56 11.46 -2.07 19.95
C LYS A 56 9.99 -2.37 19.74
N MET A 57 9.28 -1.43 19.12
CA MET A 57 7.92 -1.65 18.63
C MET A 57 7.98 -2.09 17.17
N LEU A 58 7.45 -3.28 16.89
CA LEU A 58 7.30 -3.80 15.53
C LEU A 58 5.84 -3.69 15.12
N PRO A 59 5.51 -2.91 14.07
CA PRO A 59 4.13 -2.78 13.63
C PRO A 59 3.65 -4.07 12.97
N VAL A 60 2.38 -4.41 13.16
CA VAL A 60 1.72 -5.59 12.58
C VAL A 60 0.56 -5.12 11.70
N ALA A 61 0.68 -5.38 10.39
CA ALA A 61 -0.30 -4.93 9.41
C ALA A 61 -1.69 -5.60 9.63
N PRO A 62 -2.79 -4.86 9.47
CA PRO A 62 -4.14 -5.42 9.54
C PRO A 62 -4.49 -6.21 8.28
N THR A 63 -5.43 -7.15 8.43
CA THR A 63 -6.07 -7.76 7.26
C THR A 63 -7.05 -6.78 6.63
N ARG A 64 -6.85 -6.48 5.35
CA ARG A 64 -7.72 -5.58 4.58
C ARG A 64 -9.12 -6.19 4.39
N GLY A 65 -10.18 -5.40 4.53
CA GLY A 65 -11.56 -5.85 4.37
C GLY A 65 -11.87 -6.39 2.97
N ILE A 66 -12.80 -7.35 2.85
CA ILE A 66 -13.21 -7.97 1.58
C ILE A 66 -14.30 -7.11 0.92
N ILE A 67 -14.28 -7.03 -0.42
CA ILE A 67 -15.32 -6.31 -1.18
C ILE A 67 -16.26 -7.34 -1.82
N TYR A 68 -17.56 -7.16 -1.60
CA TYR A 68 -18.63 -8.03 -2.09
C TYR A 68 -19.56 -7.29 -3.04
N ASP A 69 -20.17 -8.01 -3.96
CA ASP A 69 -21.31 -7.55 -4.75
C ASP A 69 -22.60 -7.55 -3.92
N ARG A 70 -23.71 -7.13 -4.53
CA ARG A 70 -25.03 -7.09 -3.89
C ARG A 70 -25.58 -8.47 -3.48
N ASN A 71 -25.09 -9.53 -4.12
CA ASN A 71 -25.50 -10.92 -3.92
C ASN A 71 -24.56 -11.65 -2.93
N GLY A 72 -23.56 -10.98 -2.37
CA GLY A 72 -22.59 -11.56 -1.45
C GLY A 72 -21.42 -12.28 -2.13
N ILE A 73 -21.24 -12.11 -3.43
CA ILE A 73 -20.11 -12.67 -4.19
C ILE A 73 -18.85 -11.83 -3.90
N PRO A 74 -17.74 -12.43 -3.45
CA PRO A 74 -16.52 -11.69 -3.16
C PRO A 74 -15.85 -11.22 -4.47
N LEU A 75 -15.91 -9.91 -4.73
CA LEU A 75 -15.30 -9.26 -5.89
C LEU A 75 -13.80 -9.06 -5.74
N VAL A 76 -13.33 -8.86 -4.50
CA VAL A 76 -11.91 -8.74 -4.18
C VAL A 76 -11.61 -9.54 -2.93
N ARG A 77 -10.58 -10.39 -2.98
CA ARG A 77 -10.18 -11.26 -1.87
C ARG A 77 -8.70 -11.07 -1.50
N ASN A 78 -8.34 -11.51 -0.30
CA ASN A 78 -6.95 -11.59 0.13
C ASN A 78 -6.43 -13.01 -0.09
N VAL A 79 -5.27 -13.13 -0.72
CA VAL A 79 -4.58 -14.42 -0.91
C VAL A 79 -3.31 -14.39 -0.09
N THR A 80 -3.09 -15.46 0.65
CA THR A 80 -1.82 -15.65 1.37
C THR A 80 -0.80 -16.22 0.40
N TRP A 81 0.28 -15.47 0.21
CA TRP A 81 1.46 -15.91 -0.52
C TRP A 81 2.57 -16.25 0.46
N TYR A 82 3.47 -17.10 0.00
CA TYR A 82 4.64 -17.51 0.77
C TYR A 82 5.89 -17.10 0.00
N ASP A 83 6.82 -16.45 0.68
CA ASP A 83 8.17 -16.22 0.19
C ASP A 83 9.17 -17.04 0.99
N ILE A 84 10.32 -17.29 0.39
CA ILE A 84 11.49 -17.82 1.09
C ILE A 84 12.49 -16.69 1.25
N ALA A 85 12.91 -16.43 2.47
CA ALA A 85 13.87 -15.39 2.82
C ALA A 85 15.10 -15.98 3.49
N VAL A 86 16.25 -15.34 3.25
CA VAL A 86 17.54 -15.73 3.80
C VAL A 86 18.06 -14.62 4.69
N THR A 87 18.50 -14.96 5.89
CA THR A 87 19.17 -14.04 6.83
C THR A 87 20.69 -14.19 6.69
N PRO A 88 21.40 -13.28 5.99
CA PRO A 88 22.78 -13.51 5.56
C PRO A 88 23.76 -13.80 6.70
N TYR A 89 23.61 -13.17 7.86
CA TYR A 89 24.47 -13.37 9.03
C TYR A 89 24.52 -14.83 9.53
N LYS A 90 23.46 -15.62 9.30
CA LYS A 90 23.39 -17.03 9.71
C LYS A 90 24.01 -17.98 8.69
N ILE A 91 24.41 -17.49 7.53
CA ILE A 91 24.88 -18.30 6.40
C ILE A 91 26.41 -18.21 6.30
N ALA A 92 27.08 -19.35 6.38
CA ALA A 92 28.53 -19.44 6.23
C ALA A 92 28.99 -19.37 4.76
N ASP A 93 28.31 -20.10 3.89
CA ASP A 93 28.58 -20.14 2.44
C ASP A 93 27.26 -19.96 1.66
N MET A 94 27.12 -18.78 1.06
CA MET A 94 25.91 -18.43 0.30
C MET A 94 25.83 -19.18 -1.03
N ASP A 95 26.95 -19.47 -1.68
CA ASP A 95 26.96 -20.18 -2.97
C ASP A 95 26.59 -21.65 -2.77
N ALA A 96 27.09 -22.27 -1.70
CA ALA A 96 26.69 -23.63 -1.32
C ALA A 96 25.20 -23.70 -0.95
N LEU A 97 24.69 -22.73 -0.17
CA LEU A 97 23.29 -22.65 0.20
C LEU A 97 22.39 -22.58 -1.04
N LEU A 98 22.69 -21.65 -1.96
CA LEU A 98 21.90 -21.47 -3.18
C LEU A 98 21.88 -22.75 -4.02
N LYS A 99 23.02 -23.42 -4.20
CA LYS A 99 23.09 -24.71 -4.91
C LYS A 99 22.24 -25.80 -4.27
N GLN A 100 22.18 -25.86 -2.94
CA GLN A 100 21.35 -26.83 -2.22
C GLN A 100 19.85 -26.49 -2.26
N LEU A 101 19.50 -25.20 -2.26
CA LEU A 101 18.10 -24.76 -2.32
C LEU A 101 17.50 -24.84 -3.72
N THR A 102 18.30 -24.66 -4.78
CA THR A 102 17.84 -24.73 -6.17
C THR A 102 16.94 -25.93 -6.47
N PRO A 103 17.30 -27.19 -6.14
CA PRO A 103 16.43 -28.34 -6.41
C PRO A 103 15.20 -28.46 -5.48
N ILE A 104 15.16 -27.71 -4.38
CA ILE A 104 14.10 -27.82 -3.37
C ILE A 104 12.95 -26.86 -3.70
N VAL A 105 13.29 -25.61 -4.05
CA VAL A 105 12.33 -24.54 -4.33
C VAL A 105 12.40 -24.05 -5.78
N ASP A 106 12.95 -24.87 -6.68
CA ASP A 106 13.06 -24.63 -8.13
C ASP A 106 13.51 -23.20 -8.46
N LEU A 107 14.70 -22.81 -7.97
CA LEU A 107 15.25 -21.47 -8.20
C LEU A 107 15.67 -21.31 -9.66
N SER A 108 15.18 -20.26 -10.31
CA SER A 108 15.65 -19.85 -11.64
C SER A 108 16.96 -19.06 -11.54
N PRO A 109 17.74 -18.97 -12.64
CA PRO A 109 18.91 -18.10 -12.69
C PRO A 109 18.57 -16.63 -12.40
N ASP A 110 17.38 -16.18 -12.80
CA ASP A 110 16.89 -14.82 -12.58
C ASP A 110 16.60 -14.57 -11.09
N ASP A 111 15.96 -15.52 -10.40
CA ASP A 111 15.73 -15.43 -8.94
C ASP A 111 17.05 -15.24 -8.18
N ILE A 112 18.08 -15.99 -8.58
CA ILE A 112 19.41 -15.90 -7.96
C ILE A 112 20.08 -14.56 -8.27
N ALA A 113 19.94 -14.04 -9.49
CA ALA A 113 20.50 -12.76 -9.88
C ALA A 113 19.85 -11.60 -9.11
N ASP A 114 18.52 -11.60 -9.02
CA ASP A 114 17.73 -10.61 -8.28
C ASP A 114 18.04 -10.64 -6.78
N PHE A 115 18.11 -11.84 -6.20
CA PHE A 115 18.51 -12.02 -4.81
C PHE A 115 19.91 -11.47 -4.54
N ARG A 116 20.90 -11.77 -5.40
CA ARG A 116 22.27 -11.24 -5.27
C ARG A 116 22.31 -9.72 -5.37
N HIS A 117 21.45 -9.13 -6.21
CA HIS A 117 21.34 -7.68 -6.32
C HIS A 117 20.76 -7.09 -5.03
N ALA A 118 19.66 -7.64 -4.51
CA ALA A 118 19.04 -7.22 -3.26
C ALA A 118 19.95 -7.42 -2.03
N LEU A 119 20.80 -8.44 -2.04
CA LEU A 119 21.76 -8.73 -0.97
C LEU A 119 22.82 -7.62 -0.84
N LYS A 120 23.23 -6.98 -1.93
CA LYS A 120 24.24 -5.90 -1.91
C LYS A 120 23.75 -4.64 -1.22
N SER A 121 22.45 -4.34 -1.32
CA SER A 121 21.83 -3.15 -0.71
C SER A 121 21.28 -3.41 0.69
N SER A 122 21.25 -4.66 1.14
CA SER A 122 20.62 -5.07 2.40
C SER A 122 21.64 -5.27 3.54
N SER A 123 21.22 -5.00 4.78
CA SER A 123 22.02 -5.32 5.97
C SER A 123 22.13 -6.82 6.17
N ARG A 124 23.28 -7.30 6.67
CA ARG A 124 23.53 -8.73 6.95
C ARG A 124 22.56 -9.35 7.97
N TYR A 125 21.91 -8.53 8.79
CA TYR A 125 20.97 -8.96 9.82
C TYR A 125 19.50 -8.95 9.38
N ARG A 126 19.20 -8.33 8.22
CA ARG A 126 17.84 -8.26 7.69
C ARG A 126 17.56 -9.48 6.81
N PRO A 127 16.42 -10.16 6.95
CA PRO A 127 16.00 -11.18 6.00
C PRO A 127 15.86 -10.56 4.59
N VAL A 128 16.44 -11.22 3.59
CA VAL A 128 16.35 -10.85 2.18
C VAL A 128 15.56 -11.91 1.46
N VAL A 129 14.48 -11.52 0.77
CA VAL A 129 13.63 -12.45 0.01
C VAL A 129 14.43 -13.04 -1.16
N LEU A 130 14.49 -14.37 -1.23
CA LEU A 130 15.16 -15.14 -2.26
C LEU A 130 14.22 -15.48 -3.42
N LYS A 131 12.99 -15.90 -3.12
CA LYS A 131 11.95 -16.18 -4.12
C LYS A 131 10.58 -15.85 -3.56
N ASN A 132 9.76 -15.17 -4.37
CA ASN A 132 8.39 -14.81 -4.04
C ASN A 132 7.41 -15.89 -4.54
N ALA A 133 6.20 -15.92 -3.97
CA ALA A 133 5.07 -16.72 -4.46
C ALA A 133 5.41 -18.21 -4.67
N LEU A 134 5.94 -18.85 -3.63
CA LEU A 134 6.17 -20.29 -3.60
C LEU A 134 4.85 -21.05 -3.79
N THR A 135 4.92 -22.14 -4.56
CA THR A 135 3.85 -23.12 -4.70
C THR A 135 3.75 -24.01 -3.47
N ASP A 136 2.57 -24.61 -3.24
CA ASP A 136 2.37 -25.55 -2.13
C ASP A 136 3.37 -26.72 -2.15
N VAL A 137 3.78 -27.15 -3.35
CA VAL A 137 4.77 -28.23 -3.53
C VAL A 137 6.18 -27.77 -3.13
N GLU A 138 6.58 -26.54 -3.46
CA GLU A 138 7.87 -25.97 -3.03
C GLU A 138 7.88 -25.73 -1.52
N ILE A 139 6.78 -25.23 -0.95
CA ILE A 139 6.61 -25.05 0.49
C ILE A 139 6.76 -26.39 1.20
N ALA A 140 6.07 -27.43 0.74
CA ALA A 140 6.15 -28.76 1.33
C ALA A 140 7.57 -29.35 1.24
N ARG A 141 8.23 -29.24 0.07
CA ARG A 141 9.61 -29.69 -0.14
C ARG A 141 10.61 -28.97 0.77
N PHE A 142 10.43 -27.67 0.98
CA PHE A 142 11.28 -26.92 1.89
C PHE A 142 10.97 -27.24 3.35
N ALA A 143 9.70 -27.31 3.75
CA ALA A 143 9.29 -27.56 5.13
C ALA A 143 9.89 -28.85 5.71
N VAL A 144 9.94 -29.93 4.92
CA VAL A 144 10.57 -31.19 5.35
C VAL A 144 12.09 -31.11 5.48
N ASN A 145 12.74 -30.17 4.77
CA ASN A 145 14.19 -29.98 4.80
C ASN A 145 14.63 -28.77 5.64
N GLN A 146 13.70 -28.02 6.22
CA GLN A 146 13.96 -26.72 6.86
C GLN A 146 15.03 -26.81 7.95
N PHE A 147 15.10 -27.94 8.66
CA PHE A 147 16.09 -28.16 9.73
C PHE A 147 17.55 -28.17 9.23
N HIS A 148 17.79 -28.45 7.94
CA HIS A 148 19.13 -28.37 7.32
C HIS A 148 19.53 -26.94 6.96
N PHE A 149 18.58 -26.00 6.86
CA PHE A 149 18.79 -24.66 6.34
C PHE A 149 18.68 -23.60 7.44
N ASN A 150 19.69 -23.55 8.31
CA ASN A 150 19.76 -22.51 9.33
C ASN A 150 19.86 -21.12 8.67
N GLY A 151 18.99 -20.20 9.05
CA GLY A 151 18.94 -18.85 8.48
C GLY A 151 18.04 -18.67 7.27
N VAL A 152 17.33 -19.73 6.85
CA VAL A 152 16.33 -19.66 5.79
C VAL A 152 14.94 -19.84 6.40
N THR A 153 14.03 -18.93 6.11
CA THR A 153 12.67 -18.92 6.65
C THR A 153 11.65 -18.75 5.54
N ILE A 154 10.50 -19.38 5.71
CA ILE A 154 9.32 -19.05 4.91
C ILE A 154 8.57 -17.93 5.63
N ASN A 155 8.29 -16.82 4.94
CA ASN A 155 7.35 -15.82 5.45
C ASN A 155 6.06 -15.90 4.66
N SER A 156 4.95 -15.67 5.36
CA SER A 156 3.64 -15.50 4.73
C SER A 156 3.30 -14.02 4.67
N TYR A 157 2.75 -13.57 3.55
CA TYR A 157 2.19 -12.23 3.39
C TYR A 157 0.86 -12.31 2.64
N GLN A 158 0.00 -11.32 2.85
CA GLN A 158 -1.29 -11.24 2.18
C GLN A 158 -1.24 -10.22 1.06
N ASP A 159 -1.56 -10.65 -0.16
CA ASP A 159 -1.80 -9.74 -1.28
C ASP A 159 -3.28 -9.72 -1.64
N ARG A 160 -3.68 -8.61 -2.25
CA ARG A 160 -4.98 -8.47 -2.86
C ARG A 160 -5.06 -9.27 -4.17
N GLN A 161 -6.16 -9.97 -4.40
CA GLN A 161 -6.45 -10.63 -5.66
C GLN A 161 -7.81 -10.17 -6.19
N TYR A 162 -7.86 -9.89 -7.49
CA TYR A 162 -9.06 -9.52 -8.24
C TYR A 162 -9.43 -10.69 -9.17
N PRO A 163 -10.34 -11.59 -8.76
CA PRO A 163 -10.65 -12.81 -9.50
C PRO A 163 -11.22 -12.55 -10.90
N TYR A 164 -11.93 -11.44 -11.06
CA TYR A 164 -12.60 -11.02 -12.29
C TYR A 164 -11.74 -10.11 -13.18
N GLY A 165 -10.50 -9.84 -12.77
CA GLY A 165 -9.51 -9.12 -13.57
C GLY A 165 -10.03 -7.81 -14.18
N ALA A 166 -10.05 -7.78 -15.51
CA ALA A 166 -10.41 -6.58 -16.28
C ALA A 166 -11.85 -6.11 -16.06
N GLU A 167 -12.78 -7.00 -15.71
CA GLU A 167 -14.22 -6.70 -15.74
C GLU A 167 -14.68 -5.69 -14.69
N LEU A 168 -13.85 -5.51 -13.67
CA LEU A 168 -14.16 -4.65 -12.53
C LEU A 168 -13.06 -3.61 -12.26
N ALA A 169 -12.04 -3.55 -13.13
CA ALA A 169 -10.82 -2.79 -12.87
C ALA A 169 -11.07 -1.29 -12.63
N HIS A 170 -11.94 -0.65 -13.41
CA HIS A 170 -12.22 0.79 -13.23
C HIS A 170 -13.11 1.11 -12.04
N VAL A 171 -14.01 0.19 -11.69
CA VAL A 171 -14.97 0.40 -10.60
C VAL A 171 -14.32 0.09 -9.27
N LEU A 172 -13.78 -1.13 -9.13
CA LEU A 172 -13.09 -1.55 -7.91
C LEU A 172 -11.77 -0.81 -7.76
N GLY A 173 -11.09 -0.54 -8.87
CA GLY A 173 -9.72 -0.06 -8.84
C GLY A 173 -8.76 -1.16 -8.41
N TYR A 174 -7.61 -0.74 -7.90
CA TYR A 174 -6.59 -1.65 -7.40
C TYR A 174 -5.77 -1.00 -6.29
N VAL A 175 -5.11 -1.85 -5.52
CA VAL A 175 -4.05 -1.48 -4.59
C VAL A 175 -2.69 -1.67 -5.28
N SER A 176 -1.73 -0.81 -4.96
CA SER A 176 -0.35 -1.01 -5.36
C SER A 176 0.61 -0.41 -4.35
N LYS A 177 1.91 -0.65 -4.55
CA LYS A 177 2.96 -0.21 -3.65
C LYS A 177 2.85 1.28 -3.31
N ILE A 178 3.00 1.57 -2.03
CA ILE A 178 3.05 2.94 -1.51
C ILE A 178 4.26 3.65 -2.12
N ASN A 179 4.04 4.85 -2.64
CA ASN A 179 5.05 5.74 -3.20
C ASN A 179 5.20 7.00 -2.34
N ASP A 180 6.23 7.81 -2.64
CA ASP A 180 6.54 9.01 -1.87
C ASP A 180 5.39 10.04 -1.82
N ASN A 181 4.55 10.09 -2.87
CA ASN A 181 3.40 11.00 -2.90
C ASN A 181 2.28 10.48 -1.99
N ASP A 182 2.07 9.17 -1.91
CA ASP A 182 1.12 8.60 -0.96
C ASP A 182 1.60 8.82 0.47
N LEU A 183 2.89 8.63 0.76
CA LEU A 183 3.46 8.89 2.09
C LEU A 183 3.24 10.34 2.51
N LYS A 184 3.49 11.30 1.62
CA LYS A 184 3.18 12.73 1.88
C LYS A 184 1.69 12.96 2.12
N ALA A 185 0.82 12.30 1.35
CA ALA A 185 -0.63 12.43 1.51
C ALA A 185 -1.13 11.81 2.82
N LEU A 186 -0.53 10.70 3.26
CA LEU A 186 -0.80 10.07 4.55
C LEU A 186 -0.30 10.94 5.71
N ASP A 187 0.87 11.54 5.58
CA ASP A 187 1.46 12.44 6.57
C ASP A 187 0.60 13.68 6.79
N GLN A 188 0.15 14.31 5.69
CA GLN A 188 -0.80 15.43 5.74
C GLN A 188 -2.12 15.07 6.43
N LYS A 189 -2.53 13.80 6.39
CA LYS A 189 -3.75 13.29 7.05
C LYS A 189 -3.49 12.78 8.47
N GLY A 190 -2.25 12.76 8.93
CA GLY A 190 -1.87 12.18 10.22
C GLY A 190 -2.06 10.66 10.29
N LEU A 191 -1.98 9.96 9.16
CA LEU A 191 -2.23 8.52 9.06
C LEU A 191 -0.95 7.68 8.93
N THR A 192 0.23 8.30 8.80
CA THR A 192 1.50 7.61 8.55
C THR A 192 1.77 6.45 9.52
N GLU A 193 1.49 6.63 10.81
CA GLU A 193 1.69 5.59 11.83
C GLU A 193 0.84 4.34 11.57
N ASN A 194 -0.40 4.53 11.08
CA ASN A 194 -1.29 3.42 10.79
C ASN A 194 -0.85 2.60 9.58
N TYR A 195 0.07 3.10 8.74
CA TYR A 195 0.59 2.41 7.56
C TYR A 195 2.04 1.92 7.74
N ALA A 196 2.56 1.93 8.97
CA ALA A 196 3.97 1.63 9.25
C ALA A 196 4.39 0.18 8.88
N ALA A 197 3.44 -0.77 8.85
CA ALA A 197 3.68 -2.15 8.41
C ALA A 197 3.16 -2.45 6.99
N ASP A 198 2.48 -1.49 6.36
CA ASP A 198 1.82 -1.68 5.09
C ASP A 198 2.73 -1.36 3.92
N HIS A 199 2.63 -2.16 2.87
CA HIS A 199 3.41 -1.98 1.65
C HIS A 199 2.56 -1.47 0.49
N ASN A 200 1.23 -1.61 0.57
CA ASN A 200 0.29 -1.31 -0.50
C ASN A 200 -0.83 -0.37 -0.03
N ILE A 201 -1.37 0.43 -0.95
CA ILE A 201 -2.50 1.35 -0.73
C ILE A 201 -3.42 1.38 -1.96
N GLY A 202 -4.72 1.61 -1.77
CA GLY A 202 -5.70 1.79 -2.82
C GLY A 202 -5.41 2.99 -3.72
N LYS A 203 -5.30 2.75 -5.03
CA LYS A 203 -4.91 3.77 -6.03
C LYS A 203 -6.07 4.35 -6.82
N GLN A 204 -7.10 3.55 -7.06
CA GLN A 204 -8.25 3.92 -7.87
C GLN A 204 -9.54 3.26 -7.35
N GLY A 205 -10.68 3.65 -7.91
CA GLY A 205 -11.97 3.02 -7.68
C GLY A 205 -12.40 2.96 -6.21
N ILE A 206 -13.20 1.94 -5.89
CA ILE A 206 -13.66 1.61 -4.53
C ILE A 206 -12.49 1.38 -3.58
N GLU A 207 -11.41 0.72 -4.03
CA GLU A 207 -10.22 0.46 -3.20
C GLU A 207 -9.61 1.77 -2.66
N ARG A 208 -9.52 2.83 -3.48
CA ARG A 208 -9.04 4.14 -3.03
C ARG A 208 -10.08 4.94 -2.26
N TYR A 209 -11.33 4.93 -2.71
CA TYR A 209 -12.38 5.74 -2.10
C TYR A 209 -12.65 5.30 -0.66
N TYR A 210 -12.73 3.99 -0.43
CA TYR A 210 -12.96 3.40 0.89
C TYR A 210 -11.66 2.90 1.57
N GLU A 211 -10.50 3.43 1.18
CA GLU A 211 -9.20 3.03 1.73
C GLU A 211 -9.21 2.98 3.27
N ASN A 212 -9.75 4.03 3.91
CA ASN A 212 -9.76 4.13 5.37
C ASN A 212 -10.62 3.05 6.06
N ASP A 213 -11.72 2.63 5.44
CA ASP A 213 -12.58 1.57 5.97
C ASP A 213 -11.99 0.19 5.67
N LEU A 214 -11.41 0.02 4.47
CA LEU A 214 -10.83 -1.24 4.01
C LEU A 214 -9.51 -1.58 4.70
N HIS A 215 -8.69 -0.59 5.05
CA HIS A 215 -7.35 -0.82 5.61
C HIS A 215 -7.42 -1.45 7.00
N GLY A 216 -8.17 -0.83 7.94
CA GLY A 216 -8.23 -1.27 9.33
C GLY A 216 -7.29 -0.47 10.24
N LYS A 217 -6.84 -1.08 11.33
CA LYS A 217 -5.89 -0.45 12.27
C LYS A 217 -4.70 -1.36 12.54
N THR A 218 -3.51 -0.79 12.38
CA THR A 218 -2.24 -1.46 12.62
C THR A 218 -2.07 -1.79 14.10
N GLY A 219 -1.70 -3.04 14.37
CA GLY A 219 -1.30 -3.52 15.69
C GLY A 219 0.20 -3.31 15.90
N TYR A 220 0.71 -3.71 17.05
CA TYR A 220 2.15 -3.67 17.31
C TYR A 220 2.58 -4.72 18.33
N GLN A 221 3.83 -5.14 18.20
CA GLN A 221 4.51 -6.03 19.11
C GLN A 221 5.66 -5.28 19.78
N GLU A 222 5.67 -5.25 21.11
CA GLU A 222 6.80 -4.77 21.90
C GLU A 222 7.76 -5.94 22.09
N VAL A 223 8.95 -5.84 21.48
CA VAL A 223 9.98 -6.88 21.53
C VAL A 223 11.24 -6.34 22.20
N GLU A 224 11.81 -7.14 23.08
CA GLU A 224 13.14 -6.93 23.64
C GLU A 224 14.17 -7.42 22.64
N VAL A 225 15.08 -6.54 22.21
CA VAL A 225 16.17 -6.85 21.30
C VAL A 225 17.51 -6.77 22.00
N ASP A 226 18.45 -7.62 21.58
CA ASP A 226 19.82 -7.53 22.06
C ASP A 226 20.64 -6.45 21.33
N ASN A 227 21.89 -6.26 21.75
CA ASN A 227 22.85 -5.33 21.13
C ASN A 227 23.11 -5.59 19.62
N HIS A 228 22.72 -6.75 19.09
CA HIS A 228 22.84 -7.11 17.68
C HIS A 228 21.51 -6.99 16.93
N GLY A 229 20.44 -6.52 17.59
CA GLY A 229 19.11 -6.35 17.03
C GLY A 229 18.29 -7.64 16.91
N ARG A 230 18.68 -8.72 17.59
CA ARG A 230 17.94 -9.99 17.61
C ARG A 230 16.80 -9.91 18.62
N ILE A 231 15.62 -10.37 18.22
CA ILE A 231 14.46 -10.48 19.12
C ILE A 231 14.75 -11.56 20.16
N VAL A 232 14.87 -11.16 21.42
CA VAL A 232 15.09 -12.05 22.57
C VAL A 232 13.76 -12.51 23.14
N ARG A 233 12.80 -11.58 23.27
CA ARG A 233 11.51 -11.85 23.92
C ARG A 233 10.42 -10.90 23.43
N LEU A 234 9.21 -11.43 23.29
CA LEU A 234 7.99 -10.64 23.11
C LEU A 234 7.47 -10.20 24.48
N LEU A 235 7.37 -8.89 24.72
CA LEU A 235 6.90 -8.31 25.98
C LEU A 235 5.38 -8.11 25.96
N LYS A 236 4.86 -7.62 24.83
CA LYS A 236 3.45 -7.30 24.64
C LYS A 236 3.07 -7.46 23.17
N ASP A 237 1.89 -7.98 22.93
CA ASP A 237 1.30 -8.12 21.61
C ASP A 237 -0.06 -7.43 21.59
N VAL A 238 -0.21 -6.43 20.75
CA VAL A 238 -1.48 -5.75 20.49
C VAL A 238 -1.90 -6.11 19.08
N PRO A 239 -2.89 -7.02 18.92
CA PRO A 239 -3.28 -7.51 17.60
C PRO A 239 -3.88 -6.37 16.76
N PRO A 240 -3.68 -6.40 15.43
CA PRO A 240 -4.31 -5.43 14.54
C PRO A 240 -5.83 -5.63 14.46
N ILE A 241 -6.54 -4.58 14.09
CA ILE A 241 -7.98 -4.63 13.82
C ILE A 241 -8.17 -4.69 12.32
N ALA A 242 -8.80 -5.76 11.83
CA ALA A 242 -9.08 -5.93 10.41
C ALA A 242 -9.97 -4.79 9.86
N GLY A 243 -9.77 -4.47 8.59
CA GLY A 243 -10.62 -3.55 7.87
C GLY A 243 -12.04 -4.07 7.71
N LYS A 244 -12.98 -3.14 7.48
CA LYS A 244 -14.39 -3.47 7.28
C LYS A 244 -14.61 -4.07 5.91
N ASN A 245 -15.44 -5.11 5.85
CA ASN A 245 -15.96 -5.61 4.60
C ASN A 245 -16.94 -4.60 3.99
N ILE A 246 -16.92 -4.48 2.67
CA ILE A 246 -17.79 -3.56 1.93
C ILE A 246 -18.72 -4.36 1.03
N HIS A 247 -20.01 -4.08 1.11
CA HIS A 247 -21.02 -4.60 0.20
C HIS A 247 -21.41 -3.51 -0.77
N LEU A 248 -21.19 -3.76 -2.06
CA LEU A 248 -21.55 -2.85 -3.14
C LEU A 248 -22.96 -3.14 -3.65
N THR A 249 -23.52 -2.18 -4.36
CA THR A 249 -24.80 -2.33 -5.07
C THR A 249 -24.65 -3.02 -6.43
N LEU A 250 -23.40 -3.22 -6.88
CA LEU A 250 -23.09 -3.84 -8.16
C LEU A 250 -23.62 -5.27 -8.20
N ASP A 251 -24.14 -5.64 -9.36
CA ASP A 251 -24.44 -7.02 -9.72
C ASP A 251 -23.35 -7.52 -10.68
N LEU A 252 -22.59 -8.52 -10.21
CA LEU A 252 -21.49 -9.08 -10.99
C LEU A 252 -21.95 -9.64 -12.35
N HIS A 253 -23.05 -10.37 -12.37
CA HIS A 253 -23.51 -11.04 -13.59
C HIS A 253 -23.99 -10.01 -14.62
N LEU A 254 -24.62 -8.92 -14.17
CA LEU A 254 -24.99 -7.82 -15.05
C LEU A 254 -23.76 -7.12 -15.62
N GLN A 255 -22.73 -6.91 -14.79
CA GLN A 255 -21.46 -6.32 -15.22
C GLN A 255 -20.80 -7.17 -16.31
N GLU A 256 -20.59 -8.47 -16.07
CA GLU A 256 -20.03 -9.43 -17.04
C GLU A 256 -20.84 -9.48 -18.35
N TYR A 257 -22.17 -9.48 -18.23
CA TYR A 257 -23.05 -9.47 -19.40
C TYR A 257 -22.84 -8.23 -20.27
N ILE A 258 -22.81 -7.03 -19.68
CA ILE A 258 -22.62 -5.77 -20.40
C ILE A 258 -21.24 -5.74 -21.06
N GLU A 259 -20.19 -6.22 -20.38
CA GLU A 259 -18.86 -6.30 -20.96
C GLU A 259 -18.79 -7.21 -22.17
N SER A 260 -19.43 -8.37 -22.11
CA SER A 260 -19.50 -9.29 -23.25
C SER A 260 -20.12 -8.65 -24.49
N LEU A 261 -21.08 -7.74 -24.33
CA LEU A 261 -21.74 -7.01 -25.42
C LEU A 261 -20.86 -5.89 -26.00
N LEU A 262 -19.95 -5.34 -25.21
CA LEU A 262 -19.11 -4.20 -25.56
C LEU A 262 -17.67 -4.59 -25.95
N ALA A 263 -17.39 -5.90 -26.02
CA ALA A 263 -16.08 -6.42 -26.36
C ALA A 263 -15.50 -5.78 -27.64
N GLY A 264 -14.28 -5.26 -27.55
CA GLY A 264 -13.58 -4.60 -28.65
C GLY A 264 -14.03 -3.16 -28.95
N GLN A 265 -14.99 -2.61 -28.20
CA GLN A 265 -15.49 -1.24 -28.40
C GLN A 265 -14.89 -0.27 -27.37
N ARG A 266 -14.84 1.02 -27.74
CA ARG A 266 -14.57 2.10 -26.80
C ARG A 266 -15.92 2.61 -26.29
N ALA A 267 -16.34 2.13 -25.13
CA ALA A 267 -17.69 2.34 -24.62
C ALA A 267 -17.69 2.63 -23.11
N ALA A 268 -18.78 3.23 -22.64
CA ALA A 268 -19.06 3.47 -21.25
C ALA A 268 -20.54 3.19 -21.01
N VAL A 269 -20.85 2.40 -19.99
CA VAL A 269 -22.23 2.09 -19.59
C VAL A 269 -22.36 2.24 -18.09
N LEU A 270 -23.41 2.94 -17.67
CA LEU A 270 -23.85 3.04 -16.29
C LEU A 270 -25.28 2.51 -16.23
N VAL A 271 -25.53 1.55 -15.35
CA VAL A 271 -26.87 1.06 -15.04
C VAL A 271 -27.15 1.39 -13.58
N GLU A 272 -28.24 2.11 -13.36
CA GLU A 272 -28.67 2.60 -12.06
C GLU A 272 -30.14 2.22 -11.83
N ASP A 273 -30.49 1.86 -10.60
CA ASP A 273 -31.89 1.72 -10.21
C ASP A 273 -32.49 3.11 -9.91
N PRO A 274 -33.50 3.58 -10.66
CA PRO A 274 -34.06 4.92 -10.47
C PRO A 274 -34.82 5.09 -9.15
N HIS A 275 -35.12 4.02 -8.41
CA HIS A 275 -35.86 4.12 -7.14
C HIS A 275 -34.98 4.56 -5.97
N ASP A 276 -33.73 4.10 -5.92
CA ASP A 276 -32.80 4.36 -4.81
C ASP A 276 -31.44 4.93 -5.25
N GLY A 277 -31.20 5.03 -6.56
CA GLY A 277 -29.95 5.52 -7.12
C GLY A 277 -28.79 4.51 -7.02
N SER A 278 -29.10 3.24 -6.75
CA SER A 278 -28.08 2.20 -6.63
C SER A 278 -27.46 1.90 -7.99
N VAL A 279 -26.12 1.88 -8.04
CA VAL A 279 -25.38 1.54 -9.27
C VAL A 279 -25.30 0.01 -9.38
N LEU A 280 -25.96 -0.54 -10.39
CA LEU A 280 -26.04 -1.98 -10.63
C LEU A 280 -24.89 -2.48 -11.51
N ALA A 281 -24.44 -1.66 -12.46
CA ALA A 281 -23.27 -1.95 -13.28
C ALA A 281 -22.61 -0.65 -13.74
N MET A 282 -21.27 -0.64 -13.76
CA MET A 282 -20.48 0.48 -14.26
C MET A 282 -19.34 -0.08 -15.12
N VAL A 283 -19.49 -0.01 -16.43
CA VAL A 283 -18.56 -0.64 -17.39
C VAL A 283 -17.86 0.43 -18.22
N SER A 284 -16.53 0.32 -18.32
CA SER A 284 -15.69 1.19 -19.15
C SER A 284 -14.76 0.33 -20.00
N MET A 285 -14.90 0.43 -21.32
CA MET A 285 -14.15 -0.39 -22.29
C MET A 285 -13.25 0.46 -23.20
N PRO A 286 -12.06 -0.03 -23.58
CA PRO A 286 -11.43 -1.26 -23.08
C PRO A 286 -10.94 -1.13 -21.63
N SER A 287 -10.83 -2.26 -20.95
CA SER A 287 -10.33 -2.38 -19.57
C SER A 287 -8.94 -3.04 -19.52
N TYR A 288 -8.42 -3.31 -18.32
CA TYR A 288 -7.09 -3.87 -18.06
C TYR A 288 -7.09 -4.73 -16.79
N ASP A 289 -6.21 -5.73 -16.71
CA ASP A 289 -6.08 -6.55 -15.51
C ASP A 289 -5.39 -5.76 -14.37
N PRO A 290 -6.02 -5.61 -13.18
CA PRO A 290 -5.42 -4.94 -12.03
C PRO A 290 -4.40 -5.79 -11.27
N ASN A 291 -4.41 -7.12 -11.40
CA ASN A 291 -3.56 -8.01 -10.60
C ASN A 291 -2.04 -7.70 -10.71
N PRO A 292 -1.48 -7.37 -11.88
CA PRO A 292 -0.07 -6.99 -12.00
C PRO A 292 0.33 -5.76 -11.16
N PHE A 293 -0.60 -4.85 -10.87
CA PHE A 293 -0.31 -3.63 -10.10
C PHE A 293 -0.06 -3.92 -8.61
N VAL A 294 -0.66 -4.98 -8.06
CA VAL A 294 -0.54 -5.34 -6.64
C VAL A 294 0.91 -5.61 -6.25
N LYS A 295 1.64 -6.32 -7.12
CA LYS A 295 3.05 -6.69 -6.90
C LYS A 295 4.04 -5.63 -7.39
N GLY A 296 3.53 -4.62 -8.09
CA GLY A 296 4.33 -3.66 -8.86
C GLY A 296 4.44 -4.13 -10.31
N ILE A 297 3.67 -3.48 -11.19
CA ILE A 297 3.65 -3.77 -12.62
C ILE A 297 5.02 -3.53 -13.26
N SER A 298 5.40 -4.38 -14.21
CA SER A 298 6.64 -4.21 -14.96
C SER A 298 6.62 -2.92 -15.79
N TYR A 299 7.78 -2.29 -16.00
CA TYR A 299 7.88 -1.09 -16.83
C TYR A 299 7.37 -1.35 -18.27
N GLN A 300 7.64 -2.53 -18.80
CA GLN A 300 7.20 -2.93 -20.14
C GLN A 300 5.69 -3.06 -20.23
N ASP A 301 5.04 -3.74 -19.28
CA ASP A 301 3.59 -3.95 -19.30
C ASP A 301 2.81 -2.66 -18.99
N TYR A 302 3.31 -1.86 -18.04
CA TYR A 302 2.76 -0.54 -17.80
C TYR A 302 2.89 0.36 -19.04
N GLY A 303 4.04 0.29 -19.72
CA GLY A 303 4.27 0.98 -20.99
C GLY A 303 3.26 0.61 -22.07
N LYS A 304 2.86 -0.67 -22.18
CA LYS A 304 1.81 -1.11 -23.12
C LYS A 304 0.48 -0.42 -22.84
N LEU A 305 0.05 -0.36 -21.57
CA LEU A 305 -1.21 0.27 -21.17
C LEU A 305 -1.19 1.79 -21.37
N LEU A 306 -0.07 2.44 -21.09
CA LEU A 306 0.07 3.89 -21.21
C LEU A 306 0.06 4.38 -22.66
N HIS A 307 0.68 3.63 -23.58
CA HIS A 307 0.80 3.99 -24.99
C HIS A 307 -0.31 3.41 -25.88
N ASP A 308 -1.27 2.69 -25.29
CA ASP A 308 -2.42 2.18 -26.03
C ASP A 308 -3.31 3.34 -26.49
N LYS A 309 -3.53 3.42 -27.81
CA LYS A 309 -4.40 4.42 -28.46
C LYS A 309 -5.85 4.33 -27.98
N ASN A 310 -6.27 3.18 -27.48
CA ASN A 310 -7.60 2.96 -26.96
C ASN A 310 -7.75 3.40 -25.51
N LEU A 311 -6.70 3.91 -24.84
CA LEU A 311 -6.73 4.49 -23.49
C LEU A 311 -7.46 3.60 -22.46
N PRO A 312 -6.97 2.37 -22.19
CA PRO A 312 -7.62 1.43 -21.28
C PRO A 312 -7.59 1.87 -19.82
N LEU A 313 -6.64 2.72 -19.42
CA LEU A 313 -6.52 3.19 -18.03
C LEU A 313 -7.60 4.21 -17.61
N ILE A 314 -8.33 4.79 -18.57
CA ILE A 314 -9.34 5.83 -18.29
C ILE A 314 -10.68 5.17 -17.95
N ASN A 315 -11.28 5.57 -16.83
CA ASN A 315 -12.67 5.26 -16.54
C ASN A 315 -13.57 6.21 -17.35
N ARG A 316 -14.12 5.73 -18.47
CA ARG A 316 -14.94 6.54 -19.38
C ARG A 316 -16.29 6.93 -18.79
N VAL A 317 -16.78 6.20 -17.79
CA VAL A 317 -18.06 6.53 -17.14
C VAL A 317 -17.92 7.82 -16.32
N THR A 318 -16.84 7.97 -15.56
CA THR A 318 -16.66 9.11 -14.65
C THR A 318 -15.73 10.20 -15.20
N GLN A 319 -14.84 9.87 -16.12
CA GLN A 319 -13.83 10.79 -16.67
C GLN A 319 -14.05 11.10 -18.16
N GLY A 320 -14.98 10.40 -18.81
CA GLY A 320 -15.29 10.62 -20.22
C GLY A 320 -16.02 11.94 -20.43
N LEU A 321 -15.39 12.87 -21.12
CA LEU A 321 -16.00 14.14 -21.51
C LEU A 321 -16.52 14.04 -22.95
N TYR A 322 -17.83 13.90 -23.09
CA TYR A 322 -18.51 13.77 -24.38
C TYR A 322 -19.60 14.83 -24.53
N PRO A 323 -19.79 15.41 -25.74
CA PRO A 323 -20.97 16.22 -26.02
C PRO A 323 -22.23 15.35 -25.84
N PRO A 324 -23.15 15.72 -24.92
CA PRO A 324 -24.32 14.87 -24.64
C PRO A 324 -25.34 14.87 -25.79
N ALA A 325 -25.22 15.80 -26.74
CA ALA A 325 -26.05 15.87 -27.94
C ALA A 325 -27.55 15.78 -27.62
N SER A 326 -28.28 14.84 -28.22
CA SER A 326 -29.74 14.78 -28.07
C SER A 326 -30.22 14.25 -26.71
N THR A 327 -29.34 13.70 -25.86
CA THR A 327 -29.75 13.16 -24.54
C THR A 327 -30.17 14.26 -23.56
N VAL A 328 -29.76 15.51 -23.79
CA VAL A 328 -30.17 16.65 -22.95
C VAL A 328 -31.58 17.13 -23.22
N LYS A 329 -32.19 16.75 -24.34
CA LYS A 329 -33.46 17.31 -24.83
C LYS A 329 -34.61 17.16 -23.82
N PRO A 330 -34.83 16.01 -23.15
CA PRO A 330 -35.86 15.90 -22.13
C PRO A 330 -35.69 16.91 -20.99
N TYR A 331 -34.45 17.11 -20.51
CA TYR A 331 -34.15 18.10 -19.46
C TYR A 331 -34.36 19.54 -19.94
N MET A 332 -33.96 19.84 -21.18
CA MET A 332 -34.20 21.16 -21.78
C MET A 332 -35.70 21.44 -21.97
N ALA A 333 -36.47 20.44 -22.40
CA ALA A 333 -37.92 20.53 -22.53
C ALA A 333 -38.58 20.75 -21.17
N MET A 334 -38.17 19.99 -20.14
CA MET A 334 -38.64 20.18 -18.76
C MET A 334 -38.33 21.59 -18.24
N SER A 335 -37.11 22.08 -18.44
CA SER A 335 -36.71 23.44 -18.02
C SER A 335 -37.53 24.52 -18.73
N ALA A 336 -37.78 24.36 -20.03
CA ALA A 336 -38.58 25.29 -20.81
C ALA A 336 -40.07 25.26 -20.39
N LEU A 337 -40.61 24.09 -20.02
CA LEU A 337 -41.96 23.95 -19.44
C LEU A 337 -42.06 24.64 -18.07
N LEU A 338 -41.12 24.37 -17.17
CA LEU A 338 -41.08 24.96 -15.82
C LEU A 338 -40.88 26.47 -15.84
N SER A 339 -40.13 26.99 -16.82
CA SER A 339 -39.89 28.42 -17.00
C SER A 339 -41.04 29.13 -17.75
N GLY A 340 -42.09 28.41 -18.15
CA GLY A 340 -43.23 28.96 -18.88
C GLY A 340 -42.92 29.41 -20.31
N ILE A 341 -41.77 29.00 -20.88
CA ILE A 341 -41.38 29.31 -22.28
C ILE A 341 -42.25 28.52 -23.26
N ILE A 342 -42.59 27.28 -22.89
CA ILE A 342 -43.48 26.38 -23.63
C ILE A 342 -44.56 25.83 -22.69
N THR A 343 -45.65 25.34 -23.27
CA THR A 343 -46.71 24.57 -22.60
C THR A 343 -46.83 23.19 -23.24
N PRO A 344 -47.51 22.22 -22.60
CA PRO A 344 -47.76 20.92 -23.22
C PRO A 344 -48.46 21.01 -24.60
N GLN A 345 -49.24 22.08 -24.81
CA GLN A 345 -49.98 22.36 -26.05
C GLN A 345 -49.17 23.17 -27.06
N THR A 346 -47.97 23.66 -26.72
CA THR A 346 -47.13 24.40 -27.68
C THR A 346 -46.71 23.47 -28.81
N THR A 347 -46.98 23.91 -30.04
CA THR A 347 -46.58 23.21 -31.26
C THR A 347 -45.64 24.08 -32.10
N PHE A 348 -44.64 23.45 -32.71
CA PHE A 348 -43.74 24.10 -33.66
C PHE A 348 -43.84 23.41 -35.02
N PHE A 349 -43.83 24.19 -36.10
CA PHE A 349 -43.67 23.62 -37.44
C PHE A 349 -42.23 23.14 -37.62
N GLY A 350 -42.03 21.83 -37.74
CA GLY A 350 -40.70 21.24 -37.90
C GLY A 350 -40.20 21.42 -39.32
N ALA A 351 -39.45 22.48 -39.58
CA ALA A 351 -38.74 22.72 -40.85
C ALA A 351 -37.35 22.04 -40.86
N PRO A 352 -36.74 21.80 -42.05
CA PRO A 352 -35.39 21.23 -42.16
C PRO A 352 -34.28 22.12 -41.60
N THR A 353 -34.55 23.43 -41.51
CA THR A 353 -33.65 24.42 -40.94
C THR A 353 -34.42 25.41 -40.08
N TRP A 354 -33.74 25.94 -39.06
CA TRP A 354 -34.18 27.07 -38.25
C TRP A 354 -33.16 28.20 -38.37
N THR A 355 -33.62 29.42 -38.61
CA THR A 355 -32.76 30.61 -38.72
C THR A 355 -32.91 31.44 -37.47
N LEU A 356 -31.79 31.77 -36.82
CA LEU A 356 -31.81 32.64 -35.64
C LEU A 356 -32.27 34.05 -36.08
N PRO A 357 -33.36 34.60 -35.49
CA PRO A 357 -33.86 35.91 -35.84
C PRO A 357 -32.77 36.99 -35.77
N GLY A 358 -32.70 37.85 -36.79
CA GLY A 358 -31.67 38.90 -36.90
C GLY A 358 -30.33 38.43 -37.48
N THR A 359 -30.21 37.17 -37.93
CA THR A 359 -28.99 36.64 -38.54
C THR A 359 -29.26 35.87 -39.83
N GLN A 360 -28.22 35.63 -40.63
CA GLN A 360 -28.25 34.73 -41.80
C GLN A 360 -27.83 33.29 -41.45
N ARG A 361 -27.66 32.96 -40.16
CA ARG A 361 -27.14 31.64 -39.75
C ARG A 361 -28.27 30.62 -39.62
N HIS A 362 -28.14 29.53 -40.37
CA HIS A 362 -29.08 28.41 -40.35
C HIS A 362 -28.59 27.26 -39.46
N TYR A 363 -29.48 26.75 -38.60
CA TYR A 363 -29.30 25.56 -37.79
C TYR A 363 -30.08 24.42 -38.45
N ARG A 364 -29.40 23.32 -38.79
CA ARG A 364 -30.00 22.19 -39.51
C ARG A 364 -30.62 21.20 -38.54
N ASP A 365 -31.80 20.68 -38.89
CA ASP A 365 -32.35 19.48 -38.26
C ASP A 365 -31.68 18.22 -38.85
N TRP A 366 -31.69 17.12 -38.09
CA TRP A 366 -31.17 15.84 -38.56
C TRP A 366 -32.02 15.26 -39.70
N LYS A 367 -33.31 15.63 -39.80
CA LYS A 367 -34.25 15.15 -40.81
C LYS A 367 -34.45 16.17 -41.93
N LYS A 368 -33.86 15.88 -43.10
CA LYS A 368 -33.87 16.77 -44.28
C LYS A 368 -35.25 17.09 -44.85
N ASN A 369 -36.22 16.18 -44.72
CA ASN A 369 -37.57 16.32 -45.29
C ASN A 369 -38.65 16.36 -44.19
N ARG A 370 -38.38 17.00 -43.04
CA ARG A 370 -39.39 17.13 -42.00
C ARG A 370 -40.45 18.16 -42.45
N THR A 371 -41.70 17.71 -42.55
CA THR A 371 -42.88 18.51 -42.87
C THR A 371 -44.06 18.06 -42.00
N ARG A 372 -43.87 18.14 -40.67
CA ARG A 372 -44.92 17.85 -39.69
C ARG A 372 -44.76 18.76 -38.46
N TYR A 373 -45.89 19.07 -37.81
CA TYR A 373 -45.89 19.71 -36.51
C TYR A 373 -45.28 18.78 -35.46
N ALA A 374 -44.46 19.35 -34.57
CA ALA A 374 -43.93 18.70 -33.39
C ALA A 374 -44.60 19.33 -32.16
N GLY A 375 -45.17 18.50 -31.28
CA GLY A 375 -45.71 18.92 -29.98
C GLY A 375 -44.79 18.50 -28.84
N CYS A 376 -45.08 18.97 -27.63
CA CYS A 376 -44.33 18.66 -26.41
C CYS A 376 -44.81 17.37 -25.69
N HIS A 377 -45.65 16.56 -26.34
CA HIS A 377 -46.18 15.29 -25.81
C HIS A 377 -45.25 14.10 -26.04
#